data_AF-A0A2U8FSE0-F1
#
_entry.id   AF-A0A2U8FSE0-F1
#
_cell.length_a   1.000
_cell.length_b   1.000
_cell.length_c   1.000
_cell.angle_alpha   90.00
_cell.angle_beta   90.00
_cell.angle_gamma   90.00
#
_symmetry.space_group_name_H-M   'P 1'
#
loop_
_entity.id
_entity.type
_entity.pdbx_description
1 polymer ?
#
loop_
_entity_poly.entity_id
_entity_poly.type
_entity_poly.pdbx_seq_one_letter_code
_entity_poly.pdbx_strand_id
1 'polypeptide(L)'
;MTEKNSTQPMGLRAYWKHVGTDNAKKVAEKVETSWGYFRAMAYGQKRPSYDMAKNLIAAAQAVTPGWAPDLELLMEGPPKPLTNGRRGRPSAAFLASQAAQGRGAAA
;
A
#
# COMPACT_ATOMS: atom_id res chain seq x y z
N MET A 1 32.93 -5.90 -13.00
CA MET A 1 31.56 -5.37 -13.00
C MET A 1 31.17 -5.14 -11.55
N THR A 2 31.35 -3.92 -11.04
CA THR A 2 30.92 -3.59 -9.67
C THR A 2 29.46 -3.22 -9.77
N GLU A 3 28.58 -4.17 -9.48
CA GLU A 3 27.13 -3.92 -9.39
C GLU A 3 26.93 -2.71 -8.49
N LYS A 4 26.52 -1.61 -9.10
CA LYS A 4 26.01 -0.45 -8.38
C LYS A 4 24.90 -1.01 -7.50
N ASN A 5 25.10 -0.94 -6.18
CA ASN A 5 24.06 -1.10 -5.19
C ASN A 5 23.01 -0.03 -5.48
N SER A 6 22.17 -0.28 -6.48
CA SER A 6 20.99 0.51 -6.77
C SER A 6 20.06 0.22 -5.61
N THR A 7 20.27 0.94 -4.51
CA THR A 7 19.28 1.17 -3.46
C THR A 7 18.12 1.91 -4.13
N GLN A 8 17.38 1.19 -4.97
CA GLN A 8 16.07 1.59 -5.42
C GLN A 8 15.28 1.81 -4.13
N PRO A 9 14.66 2.99 -3.94
CA PRO A 9 13.93 3.25 -2.73
C PRO A 9 12.89 2.13 -2.57
N MET A 10 12.96 1.40 -1.46
CA MET A 10 12.18 0.19 -1.26
C MET A 10 11.02 0.50 -0.31
N GLY A 11 9.79 0.39 -0.79
CA GLY A 11 8.61 0.55 0.07
C GLY A 11 8.48 -0.60 1.08
N LEU A 12 7.74 -0.37 2.17
CA LEU A 12 7.59 -1.33 3.28
C LEU A 12 7.10 -2.72 2.81
N ARG A 13 6.27 -2.78 1.76
CA ARG A 13 5.81 -4.03 1.14
C ARG A 13 6.92 -4.78 0.42
N ALA A 14 7.76 -4.07 -0.33
CA ALA A 14 8.87 -4.67 -1.05
C ALA A 14 9.91 -5.20 -0.05
N TYR A 15 10.17 -4.43 1.02
CA TYR A 15 10.99 -4.87 2.14
C TYR A 15 10.45 -6.18 2.74
N TRP A 16 9.17 -6.23 3.12
CA TRP A 16 8.56 -7.45 3.67
C TRP A 16 8.66 -8.65 2.71
N LYS A 17 8.45 -8.45 1.41
CA LYS A 17 8.60 -9.53 0.41
C LYS A 17 10.03 -10.07 0.35
N HIS A 18 11.03 -9.22 0.62
CA HIS A 18 12.44 -9.60 0.57
C HIS A 18 12.94 -10.26 1.87
N VAL A 19 12.65 -9.66 3.03
CA VAL A 19 13.15 -10.17 4.31
C VAL A 19 12.33 -11.32 4.89
N GLY A 20 11.11 -11.52 4.37
CA GLY A 20 10.18 -12.53 4.84
C GLY A 20 9.38 -12.09 6.09
N THR A 21 8.35 -12.88 6.40
CA THR A 21 7.38 -12.55 7.46
C THR A 21 7.99 -12.60 8.86
N ASP A 22 8.97 -13.46 9.10
CA ASP A 22 9.61 -13.60 10.42
C ASP A 22 10.39 -12.34 10.82
N ASN A 23 11.26 -11.86 9.91
CA ASN A 23 12.02 -10.64 10.13
C ASN A 23 11.13 -9.40 10.19
N ALA A 24 10.10 -9.33 9.34
CA ALA A 24 9.14 -8.22 9.38
C ALA A 24 8.37 -8.18 10.71
N LYS A 25 8.03 -9.32 11.31
CA LYS A 25 7.42 -9.38 12.65
C LYS A 25 8.36 -8.88 13.73
N LYS A 26 9.64 -9.28 13.72
CA LYS A 26 10.67 -8.79 14.64
C LYS A 26 10.84 -7.27 14.56
N VAL A 27 10.78 -6.70 13.35
CA VAL A 27 10.80 -5.25 13.15
C VAL A 27 9.55 -4.60 13.76
N ALA A 28 8.37 -5.17 13.56
CA ALA A 28 7.13 -4.65 14.16
C ALA A 28 7.17 -4.69 15.70
N GLU A 29 7.66 -5.78 16.29
CA GLU A 29 7.83 -5.93 17.74
C GLU A 29 8.82 -4.90 18.29
N LYS A 30 9.94 -4.65 17.59
CA LYS A 30 10.94 -3.64 18.00
C LYS A 30 10.40 -2.21 18.04
N VAL A 31 9.41 -1.90 17.21
CA VAL A 31 8.77 -0.57 17.16
C VAL A 31 7.48 -0.56 17.99
N GLU A 32 7.30 -1.56 18.86
CA GLU A 32 6.15 -1.69 19.77
C GLU A 32 4.81 -1.58 19.04
N THR A 33 4.74 -2.13 17.81
CA THR A 33 3.55 -2.06 16.98
C THR A 33 2.96 -3.44 16.72
N SER A 34 1.64 -3.48 16.53
CA SER A 34 0.97 -4.73 16.18
C SER A 34 1.28 -5.13 14.75
N TRP A 35 1.37 -6.44 14.50
CA TRP A 35 1.53 -7.00 13.16
C TRP A 35 0.41 -6.55 12.20
N GLY A 36 -0.81 -6.39 12.71
CA GLY A 36 -1.94 -5.86 11.94
C GLY A 36 -1.70 -4.42 11.47
N TYR A 37 -1.14 -3.58 12.33
CA TYR A 37 -0.80 -2.20 11.99
C TYR A 37 0.33 -2.13 10.96
N PHE A 38 1.39 -2.94 11.15
CA PHE A 38 2.46 -3.10 10.17
C PHE A 38 1.93 -3.51 8.78
N ARG A 39 1.04 -4.50 8.75
CA ARG A 39 0.39 -4.97 7.51
C ARG A 39 -0.43 -3.85 6.86
N ALA A 40 -1.21 -3.11 7.65
CA ALA A 40 -1.98 -1.98 7.14
C ALA A 40 -1.08 -0.90 6.51
N MET A 41 0.11 -0.65 7.07
CA MET A 41 1.10 0.25 6.49
C MET A 41 1.70 -0.29 5.19
N ALA A 42 2.04 -1.58 5.16
CA ALA A 42 2.60 -2.21 3.96
C ALA A 42 1.62 -2.20 2.76
N TYR A 43 0.31 -2.33 3.03
CA TYR A 43 -0.72 -2.23 2.00
C TYR A 43 -1.24 -0.80 1.75
N GLY A 44 -0.65 0.21 2.41
CA GLY A 44 -1.06 1.62 2.27
C GLY A 44 -2.45 1.96 2.80
N GLN A 45 -3.03 1.08 3.63
CA GLN A 45 -4.29 1.34 4.31
C GLN A 45 -4.10 2.34 5.46
N LYS A 46 -2.91 2.40 6.05
CA LYS A 46 -2.53 3.40 7.05
C LYS A 46 -1.17 4.00 6.71
N ARG A 47 -0.99 5.28 7.03
CA ARG A 47 0.30 5.96 6.96
C ARG A 47 0.96 5.98 8.35
N PRO A 48 2.23 5.60 8.49
CA PRO A 48 2.98 5.85 9.72
C PRO A 48 3.18 7.34 9.95
N SER A 49 3.28 7.75 11.22
CA SER A 49 3.83 9.04 11.59
C SER A 49 5.32 9.13 11.24
N TYR A 50 5.87 10.33 11.13
CA TYR A 50 7.27 10.55 10.80
C TYR A 50 8.24 9.83 11.76
N ASP A 51 8.02 9.94 13.07
CA ASP A 51 8.82 9.24 14.08
C ASP A 51 8.69 7.71 13.98
N MET A 52 7.48 7.22 13.70
CA MET A 52 7.22 5.79 13.49
C MET A 52 8.00 5.25 12.29
N ALA A 53 8.03 6.02 11.19
CA ALA A 53 8.75 5.64 9.99
C ALA A 53 10.27 5.59 10.24
N LYS A 54 10.83 6.56 10.98
CA LYS A 54 12.23 6.50 11.42
C LYS A 54 12.53 5.28 12.28
N ASN A 55 11.65 4.97 13.24
CA ASN A 55 11.82 3.82 14.11
C ASN A 55 11.76 2.50 13.33
N LEU A 56 10.87 2.40 12.33
CA LEU A 56 10.80 1.25 11.41
C LEU A 56 12.09 1.06 10.62
N ILE A 57 12.70 2.14 10.13
CA ILE A 57 13.96 2.08 9.38
C ILE A 57 15.10 1.64 10.30
N ALA A 58 15.21 2.22 11.49
CA ALA A 58 16.23 1.84 12.47
C ALA A 58 16.07 0.38 12.92
N ALA A 59 14.83 -0.06 13.17
CA ALA A 59 14.54 -1.44 13.52
C ALA A 59 14.84 -2.40 12.35
N ALA A 60 14.50 -2.04 11.11
CA ALA A 60 14.81 -2.81 9.91
C ALA A 60 16.32 -2.95 9.70
N GLN A 61 17.09 -1.88 9.85
CA GLN A 61 18.56 -1.93 9.77
C GLN A 61 19.16 -2.83 10.85
N ALA A 62 18.57 -2.84 12.05
CA ALA A 62 19.05 -3.65 13.16
C ALA A 62 18.67 -5.13 13.07
N VAL A 63 17.58 -5.48 12.37
CA VAL A 63 17.14 -6.88 12.18
C VAL A 63 17.73 -7.47 10.89
N THR A 64 17.76 -6.67 9.82
CA THR A 64 18.27 -7.07 8.51
C THR A 64 19.28 -6.05 8.00
N PRO A 65 20.56 -6.16 8.41
CA PRO A 65 21.60 -5.26 7.93
C PRO A 65 21.75 -5.40 6.41
N GLY A 66 21.71 -4.27 5.70
CA GLY A 66 21.76 -4.20 4.23
C GLY A 66 20.41 -4.05 3.53
N TRP A 67 19.29 -4.25 4.22
CA TRP A 67 17.95 -4.04 3.68
C TRP A 67 17.16 -3.09 4.58
N ALA A 68 16.82 -1.91 4.07
CA ALA A 68 16.04 -0.90 4.79
C ALA A 68 14.94 -0.32 3.89
N PRO A 69 13.71 -0.13 4.41
CA PRO A 69 12.68 0.60 3.69
C PRO A 69 13.04 2.09 3.62
N ASP A 70 12.57 2.76 2.57
CA ASP A 70 12.82 4.19 2.38
C ASP A 70 11.80 5.06 3.13
N LEU A 71 12.25 6.15 3.74
CA LEU A 71 11.42 7.08 4.50
C LEU A 71 10.40 7.79 3.61
N GLU A 72 10.80 8.22 2.41
CA GLU A 72 9.89 8.93 1.50
C GLU A 72 8.76 8.01 1.06
N LEU A 73 9.06 6.77 0.66
CA LEU A 73 8.04 5.80 0.26
C LEU A 73 7.13 5.35 1.40
N LEU A 74 7.66 5.32 2.63
CA LEU A 74 6.88 5.07 3.84
C LEU A 74 5.87 6.19 4.10
N MET A 75 6.27 7.44 3.89
CA MET A 75 5.46 8.65 4.09
C MET A 75 4.46 8.88 2.95
N GLU A 76 4.85 8.61 1.71
CA GLU A 76 3.96 8.64 0.55
C GLU A 76 2.91 7.52 0.63
N GLY A 77 3.30 6.34 1.13
CA GLY A 77 2.48 5.13 1.01
C GLY A 77 2.43 4.63 -0.44
N PRO A 78 1.99 3.40 -0.69
CA PRO A 78 1.85 2.90 -2.05
C PRO A 78 0.87 3.82 -2.81
N PRO A 79 1.08 4.03 -4.13
CA PRO A 79 0.17 4.82 -4.93
C PRO A 79 -1.23 4.25 -4.71
N LYS A 80 -2.13 5.06 -4.16
CA LYS A 80 -3.54 4.67 -4.07
C LYS A 80 -3.94 4.27 -5.48
N PRO A 81 -4.52 3.07 -5.69
CA PRO A 81 -5.16 2.83 -6.97
C PRO A 81 -6.08 4.02 -7.19
N LEU A 82 -5.94 4.68 -8.33
CA LEU A 82 -6.88 5.69 -8.79
C LEU A 82 -8.24 5.00 -8.79
N THR A 83 -8.96 5.04 -7.68
CA THR A 83 -10.40 4.93 -7.67
C THR A 83 -10.83 6.17 -8.41
N ASN A 84 -10.81 6.08 -9.74
CA ASN A 84 -11.48 6.99 -10.63
C ASN A 84 -12.92 7.00 -10.15
N GLY A 85 -13.23 7.94 -9.27
CA GLY A 85 -14.55 8.20 -8.70
C GLY A 85 -15.53 8.72 -9.74
N ARG A 86 -15.35 8.38 -11.03
CA ARG A 86 -16.48 8.27 -11.94
C ARG A 86 -17.26 7.04 -11.51
N ARG A 87 -18.13 7.24 -10.50
CA ARG A 87 -19.48 6.68 -10.60
C ARG A 87 -20.04 7.26 -11.88
N GLY A 88 -19.76 6.60 -13.00
CA GLY A 88 -20.21 7.00 -14.31
C GLY A 88 -21.72 7.10 -14.20
N ARG A 89 -22.25 8.33 -14.26
CA ARG A 89 -23.68 8.51 -14.52
C ARG A 89 -23.97 7.63 -15.73
N PRO A 90 -24.94 6.70 -15.67
CA PRO A 90 -25.24 5.85 -16.80
C PRO A 90 -25.42 6.75 -18.02
N SER A 91 -24.80 6.35 -19.13
CA SER A 91 -24.85 7.13 -20.36
C SER A 91 -26.31 7.36 -20.76
N ALA A 92 -26.59 8.48 -21.42
CA ALA A 92 -27.96 8.78 -21.89
C ALA A 92 -28.52 7.63 -22.76
N ALA A 93 -27.65 6.92 -23.50
CA ALA A 93 -27.99 5.73 -24.26
C ALA A 93 -28.45 4.54 -23.38
N PHE A 94 -27.84 4.34 -22.22
CA PHE A 94 -28.24 3.32 -21.25
C PHE A 94 -29.58 3.67 -20.60
N LEU A 95 -29.78 4.93 -20.22
CA LEU A 95 -31.06 5.42 -19.68
C LEU A 95 -32.19 5.30 -20.72
N ALA A 96 -31.93 5.64 -21.98
CA ALA A 96 -32.90 5.50 -23.08
C ALA A 96 -33.23 4.02 -23.35
N SER A 97 -32.23 3.12 -23.31
CA SER A 97 -32.46 1.68 -23.50
C SER A 97 -33.26 1.04 -22.37
N GLN A 98 -33.13 1.54 -21.13
CA GLN A 98 -33.95 1.05 -20.01
C GLN A 98 -35.38 1.61 -20.07
N ALA A 99 -35.55 2.88 -20.48
CA ALA A 99 -36.87 3.48 -20.68
C ALA A 99 -37.67 2.80 -21.82
N ALA A 100 -36.99 2.30 -22.86
CA ALA A 100 -37.62 1.52 -23.93
C ALA A 100 -38.05 0.12 -23.46
N GLN A 101 -37.29 -0.51 -22.55
CA GLN A 101 -37.62 -1.84 -22.00
C GLN A 101 -38.75 -1.81 -20.95
N GLY A 102 -39.04 -0.65 -20.35
CA GLY A 102 -40.10 -0.48 -19.34
C GLY A 102 -41.52 -0.25 -19.88
N ARG A 103 -41.73 -0.16 -21.20
CA ARG A 103 -43.06 0.07 -21.82
C ARG A 103 -43.64 -1.17 -22.50
N GLY A 104 -43.53 -2.32 -21.85
CA GLY A 104 -44.09 -3.60 -22.33
C GLY A 104 -44.88 -4.39 -21.29
N ALA A 105 -45.30 -3.78 -20.18
CA ALA A 105 -46.09 -4.45 -19.14
C ALA A 105 -47.18 -3.53 -18.59
N ALA A 106 -48.20 -3.29 -19.42
CA ALA A 106 -49.55 -2.99 -18.97
C ALA A 106 -50.48 -3.44 -20.10
N ALA A 107 -50.97 -4.68 -19.95
CA ALA A 107 -52.18 -5.14 -20.61
C ALA A 107 -53.39 -4.37 -20.07
#